data_AF-A0A523WZ44-F1
#
_entry.id   AF-A0A523WZ44-F1
#
_cell.length_a   1.000
_cell.length_b   1.000
_cell.length_c   1.000
_cell.angle_alpha   90.00
_cell.angle_beta   90.00
_cell.angle_gamma   90.00
#
_symmetry.space_group_name_H-M   'P 1'
#
loop_
_entity.id
_entity.type
_entity.pdbx_description
1 polymer ?
#
loop_
_entity_poly.entity_id
_entity_poly.type
_entity_poly.pdbx_seq_one_letter_code
_entity_poly.pdbx_strand_id
1 'polypeptide(L)'
;MTNGQSSIWRIRFTVFVSGAVVMALELVGSRLLAPAFGDSIFVWGSLIGVVMAALAVGYYTGGRLADRRPSYGAFSLITLVAGMLILLIPLTSPLILEAVYYSGFGERYGPVLASLLLLAAPTTLLGMVSPYSIRMAAHSLQNVGGISGSLYSISTGGSIFGTFFTVFVLIPSFGVRQIIFSLGVVLILVSLLGFAWRAKLFLLLMVLLIITPQTLIGGALSTRSGTVLYRKDTPYSTLTVVDNAGSGVRTLYLNNLAQSAMYLNGSNGAVFRYTDYFNLAFLFNSDVESVLFIGGGGFSGPKQFLEYYPNLAVDVVEVDPEVVRVAGEYFNVVEDPRLGVFVDDGRSFMADAGVYDLIVLDAYSKTYVPFHLMTLEFFQALGEHLTQDGVIVSNLISSLVGDTSELLMAEYRTVGEVLPQAYLFRTRSSSLSIVQNIILIATKTATRLTGSDLVEKAVGLPRGSTLASYAQTLFESEGFAEDALVLTDDYAPATALLNPVTQAPYEGGEEAIFDSSSHPFIIAGVWVAVFVSVYWLYAVVQKRG
;
A
#
# COMPACT_ATOMS: atom_id res chain seq x y z
N MET A 1 -11.06 35.36 -39.55
CA MET A 1 -11.11 33.88 -39.35
C MET A 1 -10.35 33.39 -38.11
N THR A 2 -9.85 34.27 -37.23
CA THR A 2 -8.91 33.92 -36.14
C THR A 2 -9.55 33.59 -34.77
N ASN A 3 -10.78 34.05 -34.48
CA ASN A 3 -11.40 33.85 -33.15
C ASN A 3 -12.04 32.46 -32.96
N GLY A 4 -12.53 31.81 -34.02
CA GLY A 4 -13.20 30.50 -33.93
C GLY A 4 -12.24 29.33 -33.67
N GLN A 5 -11.09 29.30 -34.35
CA GLN A 5 -10.06 28.28 -34.15
C GLN A 5 -9.43 28.35 -32.76
N SER A 6 -9.24 29.57 -32.21
CA SER A 6 -8.72 29.75 -30.85
C SER A 6 -9.66 29.20 -29.77
N SER A 7 -10.96 29.11 -30.01
CA SER A 7 -11.93 28.61 -29.02
C SER A 7 -11.95 27.08 -28.98
N ILE A 8 -11.92 26.42 -30.14
CA ILE A 8 -11.98 24.94 -30.24
C ILE A 8 -10.71 24.28 -29.67
N TRP A 9 -9.56 24.92 -29.87
CA TRP A 9 -8.29 24.43 -29.35
C TRP A 9 -8.28 24.43 -27.82
N ARG A 10 -8.81 25.49 -27.17
CA ARG A 10 -8.88 25.55 -25.71
C ARG A 10 -9.80 24.46 -25.14
N ILE A 11 -10.92 24.19 -25.81
CA ILE A 11 -11.84 23.12 -25.42
C ILE A 11 -11.12 21.77 -25.46
N ARG A 12 -10.43 21.47 -26.56
CA ARG A 12 -9.65 20.22 -26.73
C ARG A 12 -8.57 20.06 -25.65
N PHE A 13 -7.84 21.14 -25.36
CA PHE A 13 -6.81 21.12 -24.32
C PHE A 13 -7.39 20.87 -22.93
N THR A 14 -8.50 21.53 -22.57
CA THR A 14 -9.19 21.27 -21.29
C THR A 14 -9.68 19.83 -21.21
N VAL A 15 -10.24 19.28 -22.28
CA VAL A 15 -10.68 17.86 -22.33
C VAL A 15 -9.50 16.90 -22.12
N PHE A 16 -8.36 17.14 -22.76
CA PHE A 16 -7.15 16.33 -22.56
C PHE A 16 -6.69 16.35 -21.11
N VAL A 17 -6.56 17.54 -20.51
CA VAL A 17 -6.09 17.69 -19.12
C VAL A 17 -7.09 17.10 -18.13
N SER A 18 -8.39 17.31 -18.34
CA SER A 18 -9.42 16.69 -17.49
C SER A 18 -9.36 15.16 -17.55
N GLY A 19 -9.18 14.57 -18.74
CA GLY A 19 -9.00 13.12 -18.89
C GLY A 19 -7.76 12.60 -18.14
N ALA A 20 -6.64 13.32 -18.22
CA ALA A 20 -5.42 12.99 -17.48
C ALA A 20 -5.62 13.07 -15.95
N VAL A 21 -6.29 14.12 -15.48
CA VAL A 21 -6.53 14.36 -14.05
C VAL A 21 -7.52 13.35 -13.47
N VAL A 22 -8.56 12.95 -14.19
CA VAL A 22 -9.48 11.88 -13.74
C VAL A 22 -8.71 10.60 -13.45
N MET A 23 -7.90 10.13 -14.41
CA MET A 23 -7.13 8.89 -14.22
C MET A 23 -6.06 9.02 -13.13
N ALA A 24 -5.37 10.17 -13.07
CA ALA A 24 -4.39 10.41 -12.02
C ALA A 24 -5.02 10.42 -10.63
N LEU A 25 -6.19 11.05 -10.48
CA LEU A 25 -6.92 11.09 -9.21
C LEU A 25 -7.43 9.70 -8.81
N GLU A 26 -7.91 8.90 -9.76
CA GLU A 26 -8.37 7.53 -9.52
C GLU A 26 -7.22 6.63 -9.00
N LEU A 27 -6.07 6.67 -9.67
CA LEU A 27 -4.89 5.87 -9.30
C LEU A 27 -4.28 6.29 -7.97
N VAL A 28 -4.22 7.60 -7.70
CA VAL A 28 -3.69 8.13 -6.44
C VAL A 28 -4.71 7.96 -5.31
N GLY A 29 -6.00 7.80 -5.63
CA GLY A 29 -7.07 7.54 -4.67
C GLY A 29 -6.82 6.29 -3.82
N SER A 30 -6.28 5.20 -4.38
CA SER A 30 -5.98 3.98 -3.59
C SER A 30 -4.93 4.26 -2.53
N ARG A 31 -3.88 5.02 -2.88
CA ARG A 31 -2.84 5.44 -1.95
C ARG A 31 -3.32 6.47 -0.93
N LEU A 32 -4.32 7.28 -1.26
CA LEU A 32 -4.97 8.20 -0.31
C LEU A 32 -5.75 7.44 0.77
N LEU A 33 -6.41 6.35 0.38
CA LEU A 33 -7.23 5.53 1.28
C LEU A 33 -6.39 4.49 2.06
N ALA A 34 -5.22 4.11 1.52
CA ALA A 34 -4.36 3.08 2.09
C ALA A 34 -3.98 3.27 3.57
N PRO A 35 -3.73 4.49 4.10
CA PRO A 35 -3.42 4.65 5.52
C PRO A 35 -4.55 4.26 6.48
N ALA A 36 -5.81 4.27 6.02
CA ALA A 36 -6.99 3.98 6.86
C ALA A 36 -7.61 2.61 6.57
N PHE A 37 -7.50 2.11 5.34
CA PHE A 37 -8.14 0.84 4.92
C PHE A 37 -7.16 -0.12 4.23
N GLY A 38 -5.88 0.26 4.14
CA GLY A 38 -4.83 -0.45 3.43
C GLY A 38 -5.04 -0.56 1.91
N ASP A 39 -4.24 -1.41 1.25
CA ASP A 39 -4.39 -1.80 -0.15
C ASP A 39 -5.17 -3.13 -0.29
N SER A 40 -6.44 -3.10 -0.70
CA SER A 40 -7.28 -4.30 -0.81
C SER A 40 -8.18 -4.26 -2.06
N ILE A 41 -8.69 -5.41 -2.48
CA ILE A 41 -9.66 -5.49 -3.59
C ILE A 41 -10.91 -4.64 -3.34
N PHE A 42 -11.28 -4.44 -2.07
CA PHE A 42 -12.41 -3.59 -1.70
C PHE A 42 -12.09 -2.12 -1.89
N VAL A 43 -10.86 -1.67 -1.61
CA VAL A 43 -10.42 -0.28 -1.87
C VAL A 43 -10.43 0.00 -3.37
N TRP A 44 -9.81 -0.87 -4.18
CA TRP A 44 -9.80 -0.73 -5.63
C TRP A 44 -11.20 -0.79 -6.24
N GLY A 45 -12.01 -1.77 -5.83
CA GLY A 45 -13.39 -1.92 -6.29
C GLY A 45 -14.26 -0.72 -5.91
N SER A 46 -14.09 -0.18 -4.70
CA SER A 46 -14.79 1.03 -4.24
C SER A 46 -14.40 2.25 -5.07
N LEU A 47 -13.11 2.46 -5.30
CA LEU A 47 -12.60 3.59 -6.07
C LEU A 47 -13.13 3.56 -7.50
N ILE A 48 -12.93 2.44 -8.21
CA ILE A 48 -13.40 2.29 -9.59
C ILE A 48 -14.92 2.45 -9.64
N GLY A 49 -15.65 1.78 -8.73
CA GLY A 49 -17.11 1.84 -8.68
C GLY A 49 -17.64 3.26 -8.45
N VAL A 50 -17.10 3.98 -7.48
CA VAL A 50 -17.51 5.37 -7.17
C VAL A 50 -17.09 6.34 -8.27
N VAL A 51 -15.87 6.22 -8.80
CA VAL A 51 -15.39 7.07 -9.89
C VAL A 51 -16.24 6.87 -11.14
N MET A 52 -16.52 5.62 -11.54
CA MET A 52 -17.40 5.32 -12.68
C MET A 52 -18.83 5.83 -12.46
N ALA A 53 -19.40 5.65 -11.26
CA ALA A 53 -20.73 6.16 -10.94
C ALA A 53 -20.77 7.70 -10.99
N ALA A 54 -19.78 8.37 -10.42
CA ALA A 54 -19.64 9.83 -10.45
C ALA A 54 -19.49 10.35 -11.89
N LEU A 55 -18.66 9.69 -12.71
CA LEU A 55 -18.52 10.01 -14.13
C LEU A 55 -19.85 9.85 -14.87
N ALA A 56 -20.59 8.77 -14.64
CA ALA A 56 -21.91 8.55 -15.25
C ALA A 56 -22.91 9.67 -14.89
N VAL A 57 -22.97 10.05 -13.61
CA VAL A 57 -23.78 11.19 -13.15
C VAL A 57 -23.30 12.48 -13.82
N GLY A 58 -22.00 12.69 -13.93
CA GLY A 58 -21.37 13.82 -14.61
C GLY A 58 -21.72 13.90 -16.09
N TYR A 59 -21.67 12.77 -16.81
CA TYR A 59 -22.03 12.71 -18.22
C TYR A 59 -23.49 13.12 -18.45
N TYR A 60 -24.39 12.60 -17.63
CA TYR A 60 -25.82 12.89 -17.71
C TYR A 60 -26.16 14.34 -17.35
N THR A 61 -25.67 14.81 -16.20
CA THR A 61 -25.94 16.17 -15.70
C THR A 61 -25.25 17.23 -16.55
N GLY A 62 -24.02 16.96 -17.01
CA GLY A 62 -23.25 17.81 -17.91
C GLY A 62 -23.93 17.97 -19.27
N GLY A 63 -24.44 16.88 -19.85
CA GLY A 63 -25.21 16.93 -21.10
C GLY A 63 -26.47 17.79 -20.97
N ARG A 64 -27.25 17.59 -19.91
CA ARG A 64 -28.45 18.41 -19.64
C ARG A 64 -28.14 19.88 -19.41
N LEU A 65 -27.06 20.18 -18.70
CA LEU A 65 -26.65 21.56 -18.44
C LEU A 65 -26.18 22.24 -19.74
N ALA A 66 -25.48 21.49 -20.59
CA ALA A 66 -24.99 21.97 -21.88
C ALA A 66 -26.14 22.26 -22.86
N ASP A 67 -27.23 21.51 -22.81
CA ASP A 67 -28.39 21.72 -23.69
C ASP A 67 -29.16 23.02 -23.41
N ARG A 68 -29.13 23.53 -22.17
CA ARG A 68 -29.87 24.74 -21.79
C ARG A 68 -29.25 26.00 -22.40
N ARG A 69 -28.00 26.30 -22.05
CA ARG A 69 -27.24 27.47 -22.54
C ARG A 69 -25.73 27.16 -22.51
N PRO A 70 -25.18 26.56 -23.57
CA PRO A 70 -23.77 26.23 -23.61
C PRO A 70 -22.94 27.52 -23.64
N SER A 71 -22.04 27.69 -22.67
CA SER A 71 -21.14 28.86 -22.64
C SER A 71 -19.75 28.47 -22.17
N TYR A 72 -18.73 29.13 -22.72
CA TYR A 72 -17.35 28.88 -22.33
C TYR A 72 -17.06 29.25 -20.87
N GLY A 73 -17.77 30.26 -20.33
CA GLY A 73 -17.65 30.63 -18.92
C GLY A 73 -18.17 29.55 -17.97
N ALA A 74 -19.31 28.92 -18.28
CA ALA A 74 -19.82 27.81 -17.49
C ALA A 74 -18.93 26.56 -17.60
N PHE A 75 -18.41 26.26 -18.80
CA PHE A 75 -17.43 25.20 -19.00
C PHE A 75 -16.18 25.40 -18.12
N SER A 76 -15.61 26.61 -18.13
CA SER A 76 -14.47 26.96 -17.27
C SER A 76 -14.82 26.95 -15.79
N LEU A 77 -16.04 27.34 -15.39
CA LEU A 77 -16.48 27.29 -14.00
C LEU A 77 -16.57 25.84 -13.49
N ILE A 78 -17.08 24.90 -14.29
CA ILE A 78 -17.12 23.47 -13.94
C ILE A 78 -15.70 22.97 -13.66
N THR A 79 -14.75 23.25 -14.56
CA THR A 79 -13.34 22.85 -14.38
C THR A 79 -12.69 23.53 -13.17
N LEU A 80 -13.00 24.81 -12.93
CA LEU A 80 -12.50 25.56 -11.77
C LEU A 80 -12.97 24.94 -10.45
N VAL A 81 -14.27 24.66 -10.33
CA VAL A 81 -14.85 24.07 -9.12
C VAL A 81 -14.31 22.65 -8.90
N ALA A 82 -14.15 21.85 -9.97
CA ALA A 82 -13.50 20.55 -9.87
C ALA A 82 -12.07 20.66 -9.32
N GLY A 83 -11.27 21.59 -9.88
CA GLY A 83 -9.91 21.85 -9.41
C GLY A 83 -9.84 22.32 -7.96
N MET A 84 -10.76 23.18 -7.52
CA MET A 84 -10.86 23.62 -6.11
C MET A 84 -11.22 22.48 -5.17
N LEU A 85 -12.18 21.63 -5.54
CA LEU A 85 -12.55 20.47 -4.74
C LEU A 85 -11.38 19.49 -4.61
N ILE A 86 -10.67 19.21 -5.71
CA ILE A 86 -9.46 18.36 -5.68
C ILE A 86 -8.38 18.97 -4.80
N LEU A 87 -8.17 20.28 -4.88
CA LEU A 87 -7.19 20.98 -4.05
C LEU A 87 -7.51 20.89 -2.55
N LEU A 88 -8.78 20.77 -2.18
CA LEU A 88 -9.21 20.61 -0.78
C LEU A 88 -9.05 19.18 -0.25
N ILE A 89 -8.97 18.16 -1.12
CA ILE A 89 -8.89 16.75 -0.70
C ILE A 89 -7.77 16.51 0.33
N PRO A 90 -6.51 16.95 0.13
CA PRO A 90 -5.45 16.68 1.10
C PRO A 90 -5.67 17.29 2.49
N LEU A 91 -6.49 18.35 2.57
CA LEU A 91 -6.82 19.02 3.83
C LEU A 91 -7.98 18.32 4.54
N THR A 92 -8.97 17.82 3.79
CA THR A 92 -10.17 17.20 4.36
C THR A 92 -10.03 15.69 4.53
N SER A 93 -9.13 15.04 3.79
CA SER A 93 -8.97 13.59 3.81
C SER A 93 -8.62 13.02 5.18
N PRO A 94 -7.75 13.62 6.03
CA PRO A 94 -7.47 13.04 7.34
C PRO A 94 -8.71 12.96 8.21
N LEU A 95 -9.48 14.05 8.30
CA LEU A 95 -10.71 14.14 9.08
C LEU A 95 -11.80 13.19 8.56
N ILE A 96 -11.95 13.11 7.24
CA ILE A 96 -12.96 12.23 6.63
C ILE A 96 -12.59 10.77 6.82
N LEU A 97 -11.33 10.40 6.60
CA LEU A 97 -10.87 9.02 6.77
C LEU A 97 -11.01 8.57 8.23
N GLU A 98 -10.61 9.42 9.19
CA GLU A 98 -10.77 9.17 10.62
C GLU A 98 -12.26 9.01 11.01
N ALA A 99 -13.12 9.93 10.57
CA ALA A 99 -14.55 9.86 10.85
C ALA A 99 -15.20 8.60 10.25
N VAL A 100 -14.82 8.22 9.02
CA VAL A 100 -15.32 7.00 8.38
C VAL A 100 -14.80 5.75 9.08
N TYR A 101 -13.53 5.74 9.49
CA TYR A 101 -12.93 4.63 10.22
C TYR A 101 -13.69 4.37 11.54
N TYR A 102 -13.88 5.40 12.38
CA TYR A 102 -14.60 5.27 13.64
C TYR A 102 -16.11 5.08 13.53
N SER A 103 -16.69 5.31 12.35
CA SER A 103 -18.12 5.05 12.13
C SER A 103 -18.48 3.56 12.03
N GLY A 104 -17.48 2.67 12.03
CA GLY A 104 -17.69 1.23 12.16
C GLY A 104 -18.14 0.51 10.87
N PHE A 105 -17.96 1.13 9.70
CA PHE A 105 -18.28 0.50 8.40
C PHE A 105 -17.25 -0.55 7.94
N GLY A 106 -16.14 -0.71 8.68
CA GLY A 106 -15.07 -1.66 8.39
C GLY A 106 -14.32 -1.40 7.09
N GLU A 107 -13.34 -2.23 6.77
CA GLU A 107 -12.49 -2.08 5.57
C GLU A 107 -13.18 -2.44 4.25
N ARG A 108 -14.37 -3.06 4.29
CA ARG A 108 -15.13 -3.41 3.08
C ARG A 108 -16.00 -2.26 2.57
N TYR A 109 -16.75 -1.61 3.46
CA TYR A 109 -17.68 -0.54 3.08
C TYR A 109 -17.14 0.85 3.43
N GLY A 110 -16.20 0.97 4.36
CA GLY A 110 -15.48 2.20 4.68
C GLY A 110 -14.86 2.86 3.45
N PRO A 111 -14.12 2.12 2.58
CA PRO A 111 -13.57 2.68 1.35
C PRO A 111 -14.62 3.22 0.38
N VAL A 112 -15.81 2.60 0.30
CA VAL A 112 -16.92 3.10 -0.53
C VAL A 112 -17.36 4.47 -0.03
N LEU A 113 -17.60 4.61 1.28
CA LEU A 113 -18.02 5.87 1.87
C LEU A 113 -16.93 6.94 1.76
N ALA A 114 -15.68 6.59 2.05
CA ALA A 114 -14.55 7.52 1.95
C ALA A 114 -14.33 8.02 0.52
N SER A 115 -14.32 7.12 -0.47
CA SER A 115 -14.19 7.50 -1.88
C SER A 115 -15.40 8.31 -2.36
N LEU A 116 -16.62 8.01 -1.89
CA LEU A 116 -17.81 8.80 -2.19
C LEU A 116 -17.68 10.23 -1.66
N LEU A 117 -17.28 10.40 -0.41
CA LEU A 117 -17.15 11.72 0.23
C LEU A 117 -16.01 12.55 -0.35
N LEU A 118 -14.89 11.91 -0.74
CA LEU A 118 -13.69 12.60 -1.20
C LEU A 118 -13.68 12.82 -2.71
N LEU A 119 -14.08 11.83 -3.51
CA LEU A 119 -13.82 11.80 -4.95
C LEU A 119 -15.08 11.99 -5.80
N ALA A 120 -16.28 11.69 -5.30
CA ALA A 120 -17.46 11.70 -6.16
C ALA A 120 -17.80 13.10 -6.69
N ALA A 121 -17.74 14.13 -5.85
CA ALA A 121 -18.05 15.50 -6.26
C ALA A 121 -17.08 16.05 -7.34
N PRO A 122 -15.74 16.04 -7.16
CA PRO A 122 -14.83 16.51 -8.20
C PRO A 122 -14.90 15.66 -9.47
N THR A 123 -15.02 14.34 -9.35
CA THR A 123 -15.12 13.43 -10.51
C THR A 123 -16.42 13.65 -11.29
N THR A 124 -17.53 13.92 -10.61
CA THR A 124 -18.81 14.26 -11.27
C THR A 124 -18.65 15.51 -12.14
N LEU A 125 -17.99 16.55 -11.62
CA LEU A 125 -17.74 17.77 -12.39
C LEU A 125 -16.79 17.53 -13.57
N LEU A 126 -15.75 16.71 -13.40
CA LEU A 126 -14.88 16.31 -14.52
C LEU A 126 -15.62 15.49 -15.58
N GLY A 127 -16.55 14.63 -15.17
CA GLY A 127 -17.46 13.90 -16.06
C GLY A 127 -18.33 14.84 -16.91
N MET A 128 -18.69 16.03 -16.40
CA MET A 128 -19.45 17.00 -17.20
C MET A 128 -18.65 17.58 -18.38
N VAL A 129 -17.32 17.58 -18.33
CA VAL A 129 -16.45 18.26 -19.32
C VAL A 129 -16.68 17.71 -20.73
N SER A 130 -16.73 16.38 -20.89
CA SER A 130 -16.89 15.73 -22.20
C SER A 130 -18.21 16.08 -22.91
N PRO A 131 -19.41 15.81 -22.36
CA PRO A 131 -20.67 16.16 -23.04
C PRO A 131 -20.84 17.67 -23.23
N TYR A 132 -20.35 18.48 -22.29
CA TYR A 132 -20.42 19.95 -22.40
C TYR A 132 -19.54 20.46 -23.54
N SER A 133 -18.34 19.91 -23.70
CA SER A 133 -17.43 20.24 -24.80
C SER A 133 -18.00 19.87 -26.18
N ILE A 134 -18.67 18.71 -26.28
CA ILE A 134 -19.32 18.25 -27.51
C ILE A 134 -20.42 19.23 -27.93
N ARG A 135 -21.30 19.62 -27.01
CA ARG A 135 -22.38 20.56 -27.29
C ARG A 135 -21.88 21.95 -27.67
N MET A 136 -20.75 22.39 -27.10
CA MET A 136 -20.12 23.65 -27.47
C MET A 136 -19.45 23.64 -28.84
N ALA A 137 -18.84 22.53 -29.23
CA ALA A 137 -18.13 22.39 -30.50
C ALA A 137 -19.07 22.04 -31.68
N ALA A 138 -20.20 21.40 -31.41
CA ALA A 138 -21.17 21.01 -32.41
C ALA A 138 -22.11 22.17 -32.81
N HIS A 139 -21.89 22.75 -33.98
CA HIS A 139 -22.74 23.80 -34.55
C HIS A 139 -23.84 23.28 -35.50
N SER A 140 -23.77 22.02 -35.96
CA SER A 140 -24.79 21.39 -36.81
C SER A 140 -24.92 19.89 -36.53
N LEU A 141 -26.12 19.32 -36.71
CA LEU A 141 -26.42 17.90 -36.50
C LEU A 141 -25.58 16.96 -37.39
N GLN A 142 -25.16 17.43 -38.57
CA GLN A 142 -24.39 16.63 -39.54
C GLN A 142 -22.96 16.30 -39.08
N ASN A 143 -22.36 17.12 -38.19
CA ASN A 143 -20.97 16.96 -37.75
C ASN A 143 -20.82 16.51 -36.28
N VAL A 144 -21.92 16.21 -35.60
CA VAL A 144 -21.90 15.85 -34.17
C VAL A 144 -21.11 14.58 -33.91
N GLY A 145 -21.26 13.56 -34.78
CA GLY A 145 -20.54 12.29 -34.65
C GLY A 145 -19.02 12.43 -34.72
N GLY A 146 -18.52 13.15 -35.73
CA GLY A 146 -17.07 13.38 -35.91
C GLY A 146 -16.45 14.23 -34.80
N ILE A 147 -17.17 15.26 -34.34
CA ILE A 147 -16.71 16.12 -33.24
C ILE A 147 -16.70 15.35 -31.92
N SER A 148 -17.75 14.57 -31.65
CA SER A 148 -17.83 13.69 -30.48
C SER A 148 -16.67 12.69 -30.47
N GLY A 149 -16.46 11.96 -31.57
CA GLY A 149 -15.36 10.99 -31.69
C GLY A 149 -13.98 11.62 -31.50
N SER A 150 -13.74 12.81 -32.07
CA SER A 150 -12.48 13.54 -31.88
C SER A 150 -12.26 13.96 -30.43
N LEU A 151 -13.29 14.46 -29.75
CA LEU A 151 -13.17 14.88 -28.34
C LEU A 151 -13.00 13.69 -27.41
N TYR A 152 -13.71 12.57 -27.65
CA TYR A 152 -13.48 11.32 -26.92
C TYR A 152 -12.05 10.81 -27.10
N SER A 153 -11.54 10.77 -28.34
CA SER A 153 -10.15 10.35 -28.61
C SER A 153 -9.12 11.21 -27.86
N ILE A 154 -9.34 12.54 -27.81
CA ILE A 154 -8.46 13.45 -27.07
C ILE A 154 -8.55 13.20 -25.56
N SER A 155 -9.76 12.99 -25.02
CA SER A 155 -9.94 12.64 -23.61
C SER A 155 -9.22 11.34 -23.27
N THR A 156 -9.38 10.29 -24.09
CA THR A 156 -8.73 9.01 -23.90
C THR A 156 -7.20 9.13 -23.99
N GLY A 157 -6.69 9.92 -24.94
CA GLY A 157 -5.25 10.22 -25.02
C GLY A 157 -4.72 10.92 -23.77
N GLY A 158 -5.51 11.85 -23.21
CA GLY A 158 -5.22 12.49 -21.93
C GLY A 158 -5.20 11.48 -20.78
N SER A 159 -6.21 10.62 -20.69
CA SER A 159 -6.30 9.54 -19.70
C SER A 159 -5.12 8.58 -19.75
N ILE A 160 -4.73 8.12 -20.95
CA ILE A 160 -3.55 7.25 -21.14
C ILE A 160 -2.28 7.96 -20.64
N PHE A 161 -2.06 9.21 -21.05
CA PHE A 161 -0.92 10.00 -20.59
C PHE A 161 -0.94 10.17 -19.06
N GLY A 162 -2.10 10.52 -18.49
CA GLY A 162 -2.29 10.68 -17.05
C GLY A 162 -1.98 9.40 -16.28
N THR A 163 -2.42 8.24 -16.76
CA THR A 163 -2.12 6.93 -16.17
C THR A 163 -0.62 6.66 -16.15
N PHE A 164 0.05 6.69 -17.31
CA PHE A 164 1.48 6.38 -17.38
C PHE A 164 2.33 7.39 -16.61
N PHE A 165 2.05 8.68 -16.75
CA PHE A 165 2.79 9.71 -16.05
C PHE A 165 2.59 9.61 -14.53
N THR A 166 1.39 9.28 -14.07
CA THR A 166 1.13 9.11 -12.64
C THR A 166 1.86 7.89 -12.08
N VAL A 167 1.73 6.73 -12.73
CA VAL A 167 2.32 5.47 -12.23
C VAL A 167 3.84 5.48 -12.30
N PHE A 168 4.43 5.91 -13.41
CA PHE A 168 5.87 5.76 -13.65
C PHE A 168 6.70 6.98 -13.24
N VAL A 169 6.08 8.15 -13.07
CA VAL A 169 6.82 9.39 -12.75
C VAL A 169 6.36 9.98 -11.43
N LEU A 170 5.05 10.21 -11.24
CA LEU A 170 4.59 10.95 -10.07
C LEU A 170 4.64 10.12 -8.79
N ILE A 171 4.07 8.92 -8.80
CA ILE A 171 3.98 8.05 -7.64
C ILE A 171 5.36 7.71 -7.06
N PRO A 172 6.40 7.38 -7.87
CA PRO A 172 7.74 7.10 -7.35
C PRO A 172 8.48 8.34 -6.85
N SER A 173 8.14 9.53 -7.37
CA SER A 173 8.92 10.75 -7.12
C SER A 173 8.33 11.66 -6.04
N PHE A 174 7.02 11.57 -5.78
CA PHE A 174 6.29 12.55 -4.99
C PHE A 174 5.26 11.92 -4.05
N GLY A 175 4.99 12.60 -2.93
CA GLY A 175 3.98 12.15 -1.97
C GLY A 175 2.55 12.33 -2.50
N VAL A 176 1.64 11.44 -2.07
CA VAL A 176 0.22 11.40 -2.49
C VAL A 176 -0.47 12.76 -2.39
N ARG A 177 -0.30 13.45 -1.25
CA ARG A 177 -0.90 14.78 -1.01
C ARG A 177 -0.43 15.82 -2.03
N GLN A 178 0.85 15.78 -2.40
CA GLN A 178 1.44 16.72 -3.35
C GLN A 178 0.92 16.46 -4.76
N ILE A 179 0.76 15.19 -5.14
CA ILE A 179 0.18 14.81 -6.43
C ILE A 179 -1.24 15.35 -6.52
N ILE A 180 -2.12 15.03 -5.56
CA ILE A 180 -3.51 15.50 -5.55
C ILE A 180 -3.59 17.03 -5.58
N PHE A 181 -2.79 17.72 -4.74
CA PHE A 181 -2.71 19.18 -4.74
C PHE A 181 -2.35 19.74 -6.11
N SER A 182 -1.34 19.15 -6.77
CA SER A 182 -0.88 19.58 -8.09
C SER A 182 -1.94 19.39 -9.18
N LEU A 183 -2.71 18.30 -9.14
CA LEU A 183 -3.83 18.07 -10.05
C LEU A 183 -4.90 19.16 -9.92
N GLY A 184 -5.21 19.56 -8.69
CA GLY A 184 -6.13 20.66 -8.40
C GLY A 184 -5.63 22.00 -8.98
N VAL A 185 -4.37 22.34 -8.74
CA VAL A 185 -3.74 23.56 -9.28
C VAL A 185 -3.76 23.57 -10.82
N VAL A 186 -3.42 22.45 -11.45
CA VAL A 186 -3.44 22.32 -12.92
C VAL A 186 -4.84 22.61 -13.47
N LEU A 187 -5.89 22.02 -12.90
CA LEU A 187 -7.26 22.27 -13.34
C LEU A 187 -7.67 23.73 -13.16
N ILE A 188 -7.29 24.35 -12.04
CA ILE A 188 -7.56 25.77 -11.81
C ILE A 188 -6.87 26.61 -12.88
N LEU A 189 -5.59 26.37 -13.17
CA LEU A 189 -4.85 27.11 -14.20
C LEU A 189 -5.46 26.94 -15.60
N VAL A 190 -5.89 25.73 -15.96
CA VAL A 190 -6.58 25.46 -17.23
C VAL A 190 -7.94 26.17 -17.29
N SER A 191 -8.66 26.25 -16.17
CA SER A 191 -9.95 26.95 -16.12
C SER A 191 -9.82 28.46 -16.39
N LEU A 192 -8.67 29.07 -16.09
CA LEU A 192 -8.40 30.49 -16.36
C LEU A 192 -8.43 30.84 -17.85
N LEU A 193 -8.38 29.86 -18.76
CA LEU A 193 -8.48 30.09 -20.20
C LEU A 193 -9.82 30.71 -20.63
N GLY A 194 -10.88 30.55 -19.83
CA GLY A 194 -12.23 31.08 -20.12
C GLY A 194 -12.67 32.31 -19.34
N PHE A 195 -11.87 32.80 -18.40
CA PHE A 195 -12.19 34.01 -17.63
C PHE A 195 -11.55 35.29 -18.21
N ALA A 196 -12.14 36.46 -17.93
CA ALA A 196 -11.57 37.76 -18.29
C ALA A 196 -10.36 38.11 -17.41
N TRP A 197 -9.45 38.96 -17.90
CA TRP A 197 -8.17 39.29 -17.24
C TRP A 197 -8.30 39.68 -15.76
N ARG A 198 -9.33 40.47 -15.39
CA ARG A 198 -9.58 40.87 -13.99
C ARG A 198 -9.95 39.68 -13.09
N ALA A 199 -10.75 38.74 -13.58
CA ALA A 199 -11.10 37.52 -12.86
C ALA A 199 -9.91 36.56 -12.77
N LYS A 200 -9.03 36.53 -13.79
CA LYS A 200 -7.78 35.77 -13.73
C LYS A 200 -6.85 36.25 -12.63
N LEU A 201 -6.66 37.57 -12.50
CA LEU A 201 -5.83 38.16 -11.44
C LEU A 201 -6.36 37.83 -10.05
N PHE A 202 -7.68 37.92 -9.85
CA PHE A 202 -8.32 37.57 -8.58
C PHE A 202 -8.16 36.07 -8.23
N LEU A 203 -8.41 35.18 -9.20
CA LEU A 203 -8.26 33.74 -8.99
C LEU A 203 -6.79 33.34 -8.78
N LEU A 204 -5.85 33.96 -9.49
CA LEU A 204 -4.41 33.77 -9.27
C LEU A 204 -3.98 34.23 -7.89
N LEU A 205 -4.50 35.36 -7.39
CA LEU A 205 -4.25 35.84 -6.03
C LEU A 205 -4.83 34.89 -4.97
N MET A 206 -6.03 34.34 -5.18
CA MET A 206 -6.60 33.32 -4.27
C MET A 206 -5.78 32.03 -4.29
N VAL A 207 -5.38 31.54 -5.46
CA VAL A 207 -4.51 30.37 -5.59
C VAL A 207 -3.17 30.65 -4.91
N LEU A 208 -2.58 31.83 -5.09
CA LEU A 208 -1.33 32.23 -4.43
C LEU A 208 -1.49 32.32 -2.91
N LEU A 209 -2.64 32.78 -2.39
CA LEU A 209 -2.96 32.82 -0.96
C LEU A 209 -3.19 31.42 -0.36
N ILE A 210 -3.75 30.49 -1.13
CA ILE A 210 -3.89 29.09 -0.71
C ILE A 210 -2.54 28.35 -0.80
N ILE A 211 -1.69 28.78 -1.73
CA ILE A 211 -0.31 28.30 -1.93
C ILE A 211 0.66 28.90 -0.91
N THR A 212 0.35 30.02 -0.24
CA THR A 212 1.29 30.57 0.77
C THR A 212 1.51 29.53 1.88
N PRO A 213 2.77 29.26 2.27
CA PRO A 213 3.10 28.20 3.21
C PRO A 213 2.29 28.33 4.49
N GLN A 214 1.58 27.26 4.88
CA GLN A 214 0.82 27.18 6.13
C GLN A 214 1.68 27.31 7.41
N THR A 215 2.99 27.54 7.27
CA THR A 215 3.94 27.79 8.36
C THR A 215 3.63 29.06 9.16
N LEU A 216 2.69 29.91 8.72
CA LEU A 216 2.26 31.11 9.46
C LEU A 216 0.99 30.91 10.30
N ILE A 217 0.25 29.80 10.17
CA ILE A 217 -1.00 29.55 10.91
C ILE A 217 -0.96 28.24 11.73
N GLY A 218 -0.01 27.34 11.49
CA GLY A 218 0.15 26.08 12.25
C GLY A 218 1.03 26.21 13.50
N GLY A 219 0.58 26.97 14.50
CA GLY A 219 1.14 26.90 15.84
C GLY A 219 0.76 25.57 16.51
N ALA A 220 1.77 24.73 16.75
CA ALA A 220 1.84 23.65 17.73
C ALA A 220 0.53 22.85 18.01
N LEU A 221 0.35 21.75 17.29
CA LEU A 221 -0.40 20.60 17.79
C LEU A 221 0.42 19.33 17.55
N SER A 222 1.24 19.01 18.55
CA SER A 222 1.84 17.69 18.72
C SER A 222 0.94 16.91 19.66
N THR A 223 0.25 15.87 19.19
CA THR A 223 -0.30 14.85 20.10
C THR A 223 0.61 13.64 20.03
N ARG A 224 1.72 13.70 20.75
CA ARG A 224 2.67 12.58 20.82
C ARG A 224 1.97 11.31 21.30
N SER A 225 2.29 10.20 20.63
CA SER A 225 3.02 9.13 21.28
C SER A 225 4.29 8.84 20.46
N GLY A 226 5.44 9.38 20.89
CA GLY A 226 6.75 9.22 20.21
C GLY A 226 7.23 10.39 19.33
N THR A 227 8.52 10.36 18.97
CA THR A 227 9.21 11.31 18.07
C THR A 227 9.46 10.63 16.73
N VAL A 228 8.90 11.16 15.63
CA VAL A 228 9.12 10.62 14.28
C VAL A 228 10.54 11.00 13.83
N LEU A 229 11.37 10.00 13.52
CA LEU A 229 12.74 10.18 13.03
C LEU A 229 12.82 10.20 11.51
N TYR A 230 12.01 9.36 10.87
CA TYR A 230 12.03 9.18 9.42
C TYR A 230 10.64 8.83 8.92
N ARG A 231 10.30 9.33 7.74
CA ARG A 231 9.08 8.94 7.04
C ARG A 231 9.27 9.04 5.54
N LYS A 232 8.82 8.03 4.79
CA LYS A 232 8.80 8.05 3.33
C LYS A 232 7.70 7.14 2.79
N ASP A 233 7.02 7.62 1.75
CA ASP A 233 6.11 6.79 0.96
C ASP A 233 6.93 6.04 -0.10
N THR A 234 6.80 4.72 -0.17
CA THR A 234 7.45 3.86 -1.16
C THR A 234 6.43 3.31 -2.15
N PRO A 235 6.85 2.62 -3.22
CA PRO A 235 5.92 1.87 -4.06
C PRO A 235 5.09 0.83 -3.27
N TYR A 236 5.61 0.31 -2.15
CA TYR A 236 5.04 -0.80 -1.38
C TYR A 236 4.28 -0.35 -0.13
N SER A 237 4.78 0.64 0.60
CA SER A 237 4.20 1.03 1.89
C SER A 237 4.49 2.49 2.29
N THR A 238 3.75 3.00 3.26
CA THR A 238 4.13 4.21 4.00
C THR A 238 5.05 3.80 5.16
N LEU A 239 6.34 4.10 5.02
CA LEU A 239 7.35 3.76 6.02
C LEU A 239 7.49 4.91 7.03
N THR A 240 7.41 4.61 8.34
CA THR A 240 7.64 5.57 9.42
C THR A 240 8.50 4.97 10.53
N VAL A 241 9.52 5.70 10.99
CA VAL A 241 10.36 5.33 12.14
C VAL A 241 10.06 6.26 13.30
N VAL A 242 9.73 5.71 14.46
CA VAL A 242 9.34 6.47 15.65
C VAL A 242 10.15 6.03 16.87
N ASP A 243 10.71 6.98 17.59
CA ASP A 243 11.32 6.78 18.90
C ASP A 243 10.30 7.07 20.01
N ASN A 244 10.02 6.07 20.84
CA ASN A 244 9.27 6.25 22.06
C ASN A 244 10.22 6.29 23.27
N ALA A 245 10.54 7.50 23.71
CA ALA A 245 11.42 7.72 24.86
C ALA A 245 10.86 7.15 26.18
N GLY A 246 9.54 6.97 26.28
CA GLY A 246 8.89 6.40 27.47
C GLY A 246 9.10 4.89 27.60
N SER A 247 9.05 4.16 26.48
CA SER A 247 9.33 2.71 26.45
C SER A 247 10.79 2.36 26.16
N GLY A 248 11.59 3.32 25.69
CA GLY A 248 12.98 3.08 25.28
C GLY A 248 13.07 2.25 24.00
N VAL A 249 12.05 2.30 23.15
CA VAL A 249 11.93 1.47 21.94
C VAL A 249 11.83 2.36 20.70
N ARG A 250 12.55 1.98 19.64
CA ARG A 250 12.36 2.48 18.28
C ARG A 250 11.52 1.48 17.50
N THR A 251 10.48 1.96 16.83
CA THR A 251 9.55 1.12 16.06
C THR A 251 9.54 1.53 14.59
N LEU A 252 9.58 0.53 13.71
CA LEU A 252 9.30 0.64 12.29
C LEU A 252 7.81 0.37 12.06
N TYR A 253 7.14 1.36 11.49
CA TYR A 253 5.76 1.25 11.04
C TYR A 253 5.73 1.18 9.52
N LEU A 254 5.05 0.18 8.97
CA LEU A 254 4.67 0.13 7.56
C LEU A 254 3.15 0.23 7.47
N ASN A 255 2.63 1.21 6.73
CA ASN A 255 1.19 1.48 6.65
C ASN A 255 0.54 1.63 8.04
N ASN A 256 1.23 2.28 8.98
CA ASN A 256 0.83 2.48 10.38
C ASN A 256 0.79 1.20 11.24
N LEU A 257 1.16 0.03 10.73
CA LEU A 257 1.30 -1.20 11.51
C LEU A 257 2.74 -1.34 11.99
N ALA A 258 2.91 -1.60 13.28
CA ALA A 258 4.23 -1.86 13.86
C ALA A 258 4.75 -3.20 13.32
N GLN A 259 5.78 -3.15 12.48
CA GLN A 259 6.37 -4.33 11.83
C GLN A 259 7.61 -4.81 12.57
N SER A 260 8.41 -3.85 13.06
CA SER A 260 9.65 -4.16 13.79
C SER A 260 9.92 -3.16 14.87
N ALA A 261 10.73 -3.57 15.85
CA ALA A 261 11.17 -2.69 16.91
C ALA A 261 12.53 -3.12 17.48
N MET A 262 13.28 -2.15 17.97
CA MET A 262 14.54 -2.37 18.68
C MET A 262 14.60 -1.55 19.97
N TYR A 263 15.36 -2.03 20.95
CA TYR A 263 15.64 -1.26 22.15
C TYR A 263 16.71 -0.19 21.87
N LEU A 264 16.47 1.02 22.36
CA LEU A 264 17.40 2.14 22.25
C LEU A 264 18.65 1.96 23.12
N ASN A 265 18.65 1.00 24.04
CA ASN A 265 19.79 0.68 24.90
C ASN A 265 20.87 -0.19 24.21
N GLY A 266 20.68 -0.54 22.93
CA GLY A 266 21.62 -1.34 22.15
C GLY A 266 21.43 -2.86 22.26
N SER A 267 20.41 -3.34 22.97
CA SER A 267 20.05 -4.76 23.01
C SER A 267 19.41 -5.20 21.68
N ASN A 268 19.88 -6.31 21.09
CA ASN A 268 19.18 -7.01 20.01
C ASN A 268 18.20 -8.08 20.52
N GLY A 269 17.86 -8.06 21.82
CA GLY A 269 16.77 -8.87 22.35
C GLY A 269 15.45 -8.57 21.63
N ALA A 270 14.60 -9.58 21.50
CA ALA A 270 13.32 -9.47 20.81
C ALA A 270 12.36 -8.51 21.54
N VAL A 271 12.12 -7.32 20.97
CA VAL A 271 11.01 -6.45 21.41
C VAL A 271 9.68 -7.13 21.12
N PHE A 272 9.55 -7.70 19.92
CA PHE A 272 8.43 -8.54 19.56
C PHE A 272 8.78 -10.01 19.79
N ARG A 273 8.19 -10.56 20.86
CA ARG A 273 8.49 -11.90 21.37
C ARG A 273 8.32 -13.03 20.34
N TYR A 274 7.52 -12.86 19.29
CA TYR A 274 7.38 -13.89 18.25
C TYR A 274 8.69 -14.18 17.52
N THR A 275 9.57 -13.18 17.36
CA THR A 275 10.87 -13.35 16.68
C THR A 275 11.77 -14.37 17.40
N ASP A 276 11.67 -14.44 18.74
CA ASP A 276 12.39 -15.46 19.53
C ASP A 276 11.92 -16.89 19.21
N TYR A 277 10.69 -17.08 18.73
CA TYR A 277 10.16 -18.42 18.40
C TYR A 277 10.75 -18.98 17.10
N PHE A 278 11.38 -18.17 16.25
CA PHE A 278 12.07 -18.67 15.05
C PHE A 278 13.19 -19.66 15.41
N ASN A 279 13.78 -19.50 16.60
CA ASN A 279 14.79 -20.41 17.14
C ASN A 279 14.24 -21.82 17.45
N LEU A 280 12.92 -22.05 17.44
CA LEU A 280 12.34 -23.40 17.57
C LEU A 280 12.77 -24.33 16.43
N ALA A 281 13.16 -23.80 15.26
CA ALA A 281 13.72 -24.58 14.16
C ALA A 281 14.89 -25.48 14.60
N PHE A 282 15.70 -25.03 15.56
CA PHE A 282 16.86 -25.77 16.07
C PHE A 282 16.48 -27.06 16.82
N LEU A 283 15.22 -27.23 17.22
CA LEU A 283 14.72 -28.49 17.79
C LEU A 283 14.48 -29.57 16.71
N PHE A 284 14.32 -29.14 15.46
CA PHE A 284 14.09 -30.02 14.32
C PHE A 284 15.38 -30.28 13.55
N ASN A 285 16.23 -29.27 13.40
CA ASN A 285 17.56 -29.37 12.83
C ASN A 285 18.56 -28.61 13.73
N SER A 286 19.41 -29.33 14.48
CA SER A 286 20.39 -28.70 15.38
C SER A 286 21.59 -28.11 14.66
N ASP A 287 21.83 -28.51 13.41
CA ASP A 287 23.04 -28.27 12.65
C ASP A 287 22.78 -27.25 11.52
N VAL A 288 21.93 -26.25 11.78
CA VAL A 288 21.63 -25.16 10.84
C VAL A 288 22.88 -24.32 10.60
N GLU A 289 23.36 -24.28 9.35
CA GLU A 289 24.51 -23.46 8.93
C GLU A 289 24.08 -22.29 8.02
N SER A 290 22.94 -22.43 7.35
CA SER A 290 22.41 -21.45 6.39
C SER A 290 20.94 -21.12 6.63
N VAL A 291 20.61 -19.83 6.71
CA VAL A 291 19.23 -19.34 6.91
C VAL A 291 18.85 -18.32 5.85
N LEU A 292 17.66 -18.49 5.27
CA LEU A 292 17.01 -17.48 4.43
C LEU A 292 15.83 -16.87 5.17
N PHE A 293 15.84 -15.54 5.36
CA PHE A 293 14.68 -14.76 5.78
C PHE A 293 13.99 -14.18 4.55
N ILE A 294 12.74 -14.55 4.32
CA ILE A 294 11.85 -13.93 3.33
C ILE A 294 11.01 -12.90 4.08
N GLY A 295 11.31 -11.62 3.85
CA GLY A 295 10.84 -10.50 4.66
C GLY A 295 11.87 -10.14 5.75
N GLY A 296 12.12 -8.84 5.91
CA GLY A 296 13.19 -8.35 6.78
C GLY A 296 12.80 -7.11 7.58
N GLY A 297 11.54 -7.01 8.03
CA GLY A 297 11.02 -5.85 8.77
C GLY A 297 11.97 -5.43 9.90
N GLY A 298 12.73 -4.34 9.71
CA GLY A 298 13.73 -3.83 10.67
C GLY A 298 14.84 -4.81 11.08
N PHE A 299 14.97 -5.97 10.42
CA PHE A 299 16.04 -6.97 10.58
C PHE A 299 16.21 -7.52 12.01
N SER A 300 15.17 -7.50 12.84
CA SER A 300 15.27 -7.99 14.22
C SER A 300 15.58 -9.49 14.32
N GLY A 301 14.93 -10.32 13.49
CA GLY A 301 15.25 -11.75 13.37
C GLY A 301 16.68 -12.01 12.87
N PRO A 302 17.08 -11.47 11.70
CA PRO A 302 18.44 -11.60 11.18
C PRO A 302 19.54 -11.16 12.17
N LYS A 303 19.41 -9.99 12.81
CA LYS A 303 20.39 -9.51 13.80
C LYS A 303 20.48 -10.44 15.00
N GLN A 304 19.34 -10.96 15.47
CA GLN A 304 19.30 -11.92 16.55
C GLN A 304 20.07 -13.20 16.19
N PHE A 305 19.85 -13.73 14.98
CA PHE A 305 20.51 -14.94 14.53
C PHE A 305 22.03 -14.76 14.40
N LEU A 306 22.47 -13.63 13.84
CA LEU A 306 23.89 -13.28 13.75
C LEU A 306 24.58 -13.14 15.11
N GLU A 307 23.84 -12.68 16.13
CA GLU A 307 24.34 -12.56 17.51
C GLU A 307 24.40 -13.90 18.24
N TYR A 308 23.34 -14.71 18.13
CA TYR A 308 23.24 -15.97 18.86
C TYR A 308 24.05 -17.11 18.23
N TYR A 309 24.27 -17.08 16.92
CA TYR A 309 24.90 -18.15 16.16
C TYR A 309 26.10 -17.62 15.35
N PRO A 310 27.33 -17.66 15.90
CA PRO A 310 28.49 -16.97 15.32
C PRO A 310 28.94 -17.52 13.95
N ASN A 311 28.61 -18.77 13.61
CA ASN A 311 29.03 -19.40 12.36
C ASN A 311 27.91 -19.43 11.29
N LEU A 312 26.75 -18.86 11.59
CA LEU A 312 25.58 -18.97 10.73
C LEU A 312 25.60 -17.94 9.60
N ALA A 313 25.39 -18.41 8.36
CA ALA A 313 25.13 -17.54 7.22
C ALA A 313 23.63 -17.17 7.18
N VAL A 314 23.35 -15.88 7.00
CA VAL A 314 22.00 -15.32 7.04
C VAL A 314 21.77 -14.52 5.77
N ASP A 315 20.87 -14.98 4.92
CA ASP A 315 20.37 -14.23 3.78
C ASP A 315 19.02 -13.60 4.10
N VAL A 316 18.78 -12.38 3.64
CA VAL A 316 17.51 -11.67 3.79
C VAL A 316 17.06 -11.17 2.43
N VAL A 317 15.82 -11.50 2.06
CA VAL A 317 15.16 -11.00 0.86
C VAL A 317 14.06 -10.04 1.28
N GLU A 318 14.22 -8.76 0.91
CA GLU A 318 13.28 -7.69 1.23
C GLU A 318 12.85 -6.97 -0.04
N VAL A 319 11.53 -6.91 -0.27
CA VAL A 319 10.96 -6.35 -1.50
C VAL A 319 11.12 -4.82 -1.58
N ASP A 320 11.15 -4.13 -0.44
CA ASP A 320 11.26 -2.68 -0.38
C ASP A 320 12.72 -2.23 -0.09
N PRO A 321 13.45 -1.68 -1.09
CA PRO A 321 14.82 -1.21 -0.88
C PRO A 321 14.92 -0.12 0.18
N GLU A 322 13.84 0.63 0.42
CA GLU A 322 13.82 1.66 1.45
C GLU A 322 13.82 1.05 2.86
N VAL A 323 13.21 -0.12 3.06
CA VAL A 323 13.24 -0.86 4.33
C VAL A 323 14.67 -1.29 4.64
N VAL A 324 15.41 -1.83 3.65
CA VAL A 324 16.83 -2.19 3.80
C VAL A 324 17.67 -0.99 4.19
N ARG A 325 17.50 0.14 3.49
CA ARG A 325 18.24 1.38 3.77
C ARG A 325 17.95 1.91 5.18
N VAL A 326 16.67 1.91 5.58
CA VAL A 326 16.22 2.34 6.91
C VAL A 326 16.74 1.40 7.99
N ALA A 327 16.81 0.10 7.72
CA ALA A 327 17.32 -0.87 8.67
C ALA A 327 18.81 -0.61 8.99
N GLY A 328 19.61 -0.28 7.97
CA GLY A 328 20.99 0.15 8.15
C GLY A 328 21.13 1.45 8.95
N GLU A 329 20.37 2.48 8.57
CA GLU A 329 20.51 3.82 9.16
C GLU A 329 19.91 3.95 10.57
N TYR A 330 18.76 3.31 10.82
CA TYR A 330 17.97 3.50 12.04
C TYR A 330 17.88 2.26 12.92
N PHE A 331 18.16 1.05 12.43
CA PHE A 331 18.04 -0.20 13.19
C PHE A 331 19.37 -0.89 13.48
N ASN A 332 20.50 -0.21 13.28
CA ASN A 332 21.86 -0.73 13.52
C ASN A 332 22.14 -2.05 12.79
N VAL A 333 21.60 -2.21 11.57
CA VAL A 333 22.03 -3.31 10.70
C VAL A 333 23.37 -2.92 10.10
N VAL A 334 24.42 -3.58 10.57
CA VAL A 334 25.78 -3.36 10.10
C VAL A 334 26.14 -4.37 9.03
N GLU A 335 27.10 -4.01 8.18
CA GLU A 335 27.69 -4.97 7.24
C GLU A 335 28.38 -6.08 8.02
N ASP A 336 27.97 -7.32 7.78
CA ASP A 336 28.55 -8.54 8.32
C ASP A 336 28.83 -9.49 7.14
N PRO A 337 30.02 -10.10 7.03
CA PRO A 337 30.32 -11.02 5.93
C PRO A 337 29.39 -12.25 5.88
N ARG A 338 28.66 -12.52 6.96
CA ARG A 338 27.66 -13.60 7.06
C ARG A 338 26.26 -13.14 6.66
N LEU A 339 26.03 -11.84 6.45
CA LEU A 339 24.72 -11.27 6.13
C LEU A 339 24.62 -10.92 4.64
N GLY A 340 23.88 -11.73 3.88
CA GLY A 340 23.47 -11.40 2.52
C GLY A 340 22.15 -10.62 2.53
N VAL A 341 22.07 -9.50 1.82
CA VAL A 341 20.83 -8.72 1.68
C VAL A 341 20.48 -8.54 0.22
N PHE A 342 19.30 -9.04 -0.16
CA PHE A 342 18.80 -9.03 -1.53
C PHE A 342 17.52 -8.21 -1.60
N VAL A 343 17.46 -7.30 -2.57
CA VAL A 343 16.23 -6.54 -2.84
C VAL A 343 15.48 -7.21 -3.97
N ASP A 344 14.52 -8.06 -3.61
CA ASP A 344 13.68 -8.79 -4.56
C ASP A 344 12.36 -9.22 -3.89
N ASP A 345 11.38 -9.62 -4.69
CA ASP A 345 10.20 -10.30 -4.19
C ASP A 345 10.58 -11.73 -3.77
N GLY A 346 10.10 -12.15 -2.59
CA GLY A 346 10.44 -13.43 -1.99
C GLY A 346 10.18 -14.64 -2.90
N ARG A 347 9.11 -14.60 -3.70
CA ARG A 347 8.80 -15.68 -4.65
C ARG A 347 9.68 -15.63 -5.88
N SER A 348 9.95 -14.44 -6.39
CA SER A 348 10.84 -14.25 -7.55
C SER A 348 12.26 -14.71 -7.22
N PHE A 349 12.75 -14.38 -6.02
CA PHE A 349 14.06 -14.81 -5.54
C PHE A 349 14.23 -16.33 -5.51
N MET A 350 13.18 -17.08 -5.13
CA MET A 350 13.24 -18.55 -5.09
C MET A 350 13.46 -19.21 -6.45
N ALA A 351 13.34 -18.48 -7.57
CA ALA A 351 13.64 -19.05 -8.89
C ALA A 351 15.13 -19.38 -9.06
N ASP A 352 16.02 -18.61 -8.43
CA ASP A 352 17.47 -18.70 -8.58
C ASP A 352 18.20 -18.89 -7.23
N ALA A 353 17.46 -19.19 -6.17
CA ALA A 353 17.98 -19.28 -4.81
C ALA A 353 18.92 -20.48 -4.60
N GLY A 354 19.76 -20.38 -3.56
CA GLY A 354 20.53 -21.51 -3.06
C GLY A 354 19.68 -22.48 -2.23
N VAL A 355 20.32 -23.54 -1.74
CA VAL A 355 19.69 -24.48 -0.78
C VAL A 355 20.01 -24.02 0.64
N TYR A 356 19.01 -24.02 1.52
CA TYR A 356 19.11 -23.56 2.91
C TYR A 356 18.70 -24.65 3.91
N ASP A 357 19.26 -24.58 5.11
CA ASP A 357 18.86 -25.44 6.24
C ASP A 357 17.58 -24.93 6.92
N LEU A 358 17.36 -23.62 6.88
CA LEU A 358 16.20 -22.96 7.44
C LEU A 358 15.71 -21.84 6.54
N ILE A 359 14.42 -21.85 6.23
CA ILE A 359 13.74 -20.73 5.57
C ILE A 359 12.72 -20.15 6.55
N VAL A 360 12.84 -18.87 6.87
CA VAL A 360 11.92 -18.11 7.73
C VAL A 360 11.08 -17.18 6.85
N LEU A 361 9.77 -17.42 6.81
CA LEU A 361 8.78 -16.57 6.16
C LEU A 361 8.20 -15.59 7.18
N ASP A 362 8.63 -14.33 7.08
CA ASP A 362 8.18 -13.19 7.91
C ASP A 362 7.86 -11.97 7.02
N ALA A 363 7.16 -12.24 5.91
CA ALA A 363 6.84 -11.25 4.89
C ALA A 363 5.39 -10.75 5.03
N TYR A 364 5.18 -9.70 5.83
CA TYR A 364 3.88 -9.06 5.96
C TYR A 364 3.74 -7.83 5.08
N SER A 365 2.63 -7.75 4.32
CA SER A 365 2.22 -6.51 3.66
C SER A 365 1.30 -5.64 4.54
N LYS A 366 0.53 -6.30 5.42
CA LYS A 366 -0.42 -5.69 6.38
C LYS A 366 -0.49 -6.52 7.67
N THR A 367 -1.61 -7.23 7.87
CA THR A 367 -1.89 -8.16 8.97
C THR A 367 -1.82 -9.62 8.56
N TYR A 368 -1.49 -9.88 7.29
CA TYR A 368 -1.33 -11.23 6.74
C TYR A 368 -0.25 -11.24 5.65
N VAL A 369 0.25 -12.45 5.36
CA VAL A 369 1.24 -12.73 4.33
C VAL A 369 0.61 -12.58 2.95
N PRO A 370 1.23 -11.91 1.95
CA PRO A 370 0.71 -11.84 0.59
C PRO A 370 0.35 -13.22 0.04
N PHE A 371 -0.80 -13.35 -0.63
CA PHE A 371 -1.33 -14.65 -1.03
C PHE A 371 -0.35 -15.47 -1.88
N HIS A 372 0.46 -14.82 -2.73
CA HIS A 372 1.42 -15.48 -3.62
C HIS A 372 2.59 -16.13 -2.87
N LEU A 373 2.75 -15.83 -1.57
CA LEU A 373 3.71 -16.46 -0.66
C LEU A 373 3.05 -17.51 0.27
N MET A 374 1.79 -17.87 0.01
CA MET A 374 1.03 -18.84 0.82
C MET A 374 0.56 -20.05 -0.01
N THR A 375 0.86 -20.08 -1.32
CA THR A 375 0.35 -21.09 -2.24
C THR A 375 1.16 -22.37 -2.22
N LEU A 376 0.53 -23.46 -2.65
CA LEU A 376 1.16 -24.76 -2.83
C LEU A 376 2.41 -24.67 -3.69
N GLU A 377 2.33 -23.95 -4.81
CA GLU A 377 3.44 -23.76 -5.74
C GLU A 377 4.61 -23.03 -5.09
N PHE A 378 4.33 -22.04 -4.24
CA PHE A 378 5.38 -21.35 -3.49
C PHE A 378 6.02 -22.28 -2.45
N PHE A 379 5.23 -23.02 -1.67
CA PHE A 379 5.79 -23.99 -0.70
C PHE A 379 6.56 -25.11 -1.39
N GLN A 380 6.16 -25.55 -2.59
CA GLN A 380 6.95 -26.48 -3.41
C GLN A 380 8.32 -25.89 -3.75
N ALA A 381 8.36 -24.64 -4.22
CA ALA A 381 9.61 -23.93 -4.49
C ALA A 381 10.49 -23.83 -3.23
N LEU A 382 9.89 -23.55 -2.05
CA LEU A 382 10.64 -23.58 -0.78
C LEU A 382 11.19 -24.98 -0.48
N GLY A 383 10.37 -26.03 -0.64
CA GLY A 383 10.76 -27.42 -0.38
C GLY A 383 11.94 -27.92 -1.23
N GLU A 384 12.00 -27.47 -2.49
CA GLU A 384 13.11 -27.75 -3.43
C GLU A 384 14.43 -27.09 -2.99
N HIS A 385 14.36 -25.93 -2.32
CA HIS A 385 15.50 -25.17 -1.83
C HIS A 385 15.82 -25.44 -0.35
N LEU A 386 15.27 -26.52 0.23
CA LEU A 386 15.65 -26.99 1.56
C LEU A 386 16.62 -28.16 1.50
N THR A 387 17.56 -28.22 2.44
CA THR A 387 18.37 -29.43 2.68
C THR A 387 17.50 -30.63 3.08
N GLN A 388 18.10 -31.81 3.24
CA GLN A 388 17.35 -33.02 3.63
C GLN A 388 16.71 -32.89 5.02
N ASP A 389 17.39 -32.22 5.94
CA ASP A 389 16.90 -31.91 7.29
C ASP A 389 16.37 -30.47 7.39
N GLY A 390 16.06 -29.85 6.24
CA GLY A 390 15.65 -28.46 6.17
C GLY A 390 14.29 -28.19 6.83
N VAL A 391 14.15 -26.98 7.37
CA VAL A 391 12.98 -26.53 8.14
C VAL A 391 12.41 -25.25 7.53
N ILE A 392 11.08 -25.16 7.43
CA ILE A 392 10.36 -23.91 7.17
C ILE A 392 9.77 -23.40 8.47
N VAL A 393 9.93 -22.11 8.73
CA VAL A 393 9.24 -21.38 9.81
C VAL A 393 8.41 -20.28 9.17
N SER A 394 7.09 -20.27 9.37
CA SER A 394 6.19 -19.22 8.91
C SER A 394 5.56 -18.50 10.10
N ASN A 395 5.66 -17.17 10.14
CA ASN A 395 4.99 -16.35 11.13
C ASN A 395 3.60 -15.99 10.61
N LEU A 396 2.54 -16.29 11.38
CA LEU A 396 1.16 -15.99 11.02
C LEU A 396 0.46 -15.25 12.13
N ILE A 397 -0.27 -14.17 11.82
CA ILE A 397 -1.19 -13.55 12.77
C ILE A 397 -2.53 -14.24 12.56
N SER A 398 -3.00 -15.00 13.56
CA SER A 398 -4.28 -15.70 13.49
C SER A 398 -4.75 -16.16 14.87
N SER A 399 -5.94 -16.75 14.94
CA SER A 399 -6.39 -17.54 16.09
C SER A 399 -6.25 -19.04 15.77
N LEU A 400 -6.20 -19.88 16.80
CA LEU A 400 -6.15 -21.34 16.60
C LEU A 400 -7.54 -21.95 16.37
N VAL A 401 -8.62 -21.25 16.74
CA VAL A 401 -10.00 -21.73 16.60
C VAL A 401 -10.96 -20.59 16.29
N GLY A 402 -12.08 -20.94 15.65
CA GLY A 402 -13.13 -19.99 15.29
C GLY A 402 -12.89 -19.33 13.93
N ASP A 403 -13.72 -18.35 13.61
CA ASP A 403 -13.78 -17.73 12.28
C ASP A 403 -12.41 -17.20 11.82
N THR A 404 -11.65 -16.62 12.74
CA THR A 404 -10.35 -16.01 12.45
C THR A 404 -9.22 -17.04 12.25
N SER A 405 -9.49 -18.34 12.27
CA SER A 405 -8.50 -19.40 12.08
C SER A 405 -8.44 -19.98 10.66
N GLU A 406 -9.40 -19.65 9.78
CA GLU A 406 -9.52 -20.29 8.45
C GLU A 406 -8.28 -20.10 7.57
N LEU A 407 -7.67 -18.90 7.56
CA LEU A 407 -6.45 -18.66 6.79
C LEU A 407 -5.26 -19.50 7.30
N LEU A 408 -5.12 -19.61 8.63
CA LEU A 408 -4.10 -20.46 9.25
C LEU A 408 -4.33 -21.92 8.91
N MET A 409 -5.59 -22.40 8.93
CA MET A 409 -5.92 -23.77 8.56
C MET A 409 -5.57 -24.05 7.11
N ALA A 410 -5.86 -23.09 6.22
CA ALA A 410 -5.56 -23.21 4.80
C ALA A 410 -4.05 -23.29 4.55
N GLU A 411 -3.25 -22.45 5.18
CA GLU A 411 -1.79 -22.50 5.07
C GLU A 411 -1.21 -23.78 5.69
N TYR A 412 -1.69 -24.19 6.87
CA TYR A 412 -1.28 -25.45 7.51
C TYR A 412 -1.56 -26.66 6.63
N ARG A 413 -2.72 -26.72 5.98
CA ARG A 413 -3.02 -27.79 5.01
C ARG A 413 -2.12 -27.69 3.79
N THR A 414 -1.94 -26.49 3.24
CA THR A 414 -1.16 -26.26 2.02
C THR A 414 0.30 -26.67 2.17
N VAL A 415 0.96 -26.29 3.28
CA VAL A 415 2.33 -26.72 3.55
C VAL A 415 2.43 -28.24 3.79
N GLY A 416 1.38 -28.85 4.34
CA GLY A 416 1.28 -30.29 4.58
C GLY A 416 1.23 -31.13 3.29
N GLU A 417 0.83 -30.54 2.16
CA GLU A 417 0.92 -31.19 0.84
C GLU A 417 2.37 -31.28 0.33
N VAL A 418 3.29 -30.50 0.90
CA VAL A 418 4.70 -30.41 0.47
C VAL A 418 5.64 -31.07 1.49
N LEU A 419 5.44 -30.79 2.78
CA LEU A 419 6.29 -31.26 3.87
C LEU A 419 5.54 -32.25 4.76
N PRO A 420 6.14 -33.42 5.09
CA PRO A 420 5.46 -34.50 5.82
C PRO A 420 4.90 -34.12 7.19
N GLN A 421 5.52 -33.16 7.89
CA GLN A 421 5.10 -32.76 9.24
C GLN A 421 5.04 -31.25 9.36
N ALA A 422 3.92 -30.75 9.89
CA ALA A 422 3.72 -29.37 10.28
C ALA A 422 3.29 -29.27 11.76
N TYR A 423 3.72 -28.19 12.42
CA TYR A 423 3.54 -27.90 13.83
C TYR A 423 3.11 -26.44 14.01
N LEU A 424 2.25 -26.18 15.00
CA LEU A 424 1.78 -24.82 15.32
C LEU A 424 2.13 -24.47 16.76
N PHE A 425 2.78 -23.33 16.96
CA PHE A 425 3.17 -22.83 18.28
C PHE A 425 2.49 -21.50 18.56
N ARG A 426 1.75 -21.42 19.67
CA ARG A 426 1.14 -20.16 20.11
C ARG A 426 2.17 -19.29 20.83
N THR A 427 2.20 -18.00 20.52
CA THR A 427 3.16 -17.09 21.17
C THR A 427 2.64 -16.47 22.48
N ARG A 428 1.33 -16.58 22.75
CA ARG A 428 0.67 -16.07 23.96
C ARG A 428 -0.11 -17.18 24.67
N SER A 429 -0.16 -17.11 26.00
CA SER A 429 -0.94 -18.02 26.85
C SER A 429 -2.44 -17.68 26.92
N SER A 430 -2.92 -16.78 26.05
CA SER A 430 -4.32 -16.35 25.97
C SER A 430 -5.23 -17.42 25.36
N SER A 431 -6.55 -17.16 25.38
CA SER A 431 -7.55 -18.03 24.73
C SER A 431 -7.17 -18.38 23.29
N LEU A 432 -7.48 -19.60 22.86
CA LEU A 432 -7.23 -20.09 21.50
C LEU A 432 -7.95 -19.29 20.42
N SER A 433 -9.08 -18.65 20.77
CA SER A 433 -9.86 -17.78 19.89
C SER A 433 -9.30 -16.36 19.76
N ILE A 434 -8.26 -16.02 20.53
CA ILE A 434 -7.62 -14.70 20.46
C ILE A 434 -6.52 -14.72 19.40
N VAL A 435 -6.57 -13.69 18.58
CA VAL A 435 -5.60 -13.41 17.52
C VAL A 435 -4.24 -13.12 18.14
N GLN A 436 -3.23 -13.79 17.61
CA GLN A 436 -1.84 -13.68 18.05
C GLN A 436 -0.91 -14.12 16.93
N ASN A 437 0.40 -13.90 17.11
CA ASN A 437 1.38 -14.59 16.30
C ASN A 437 1.33 -16.10 16.62
N ILE A 438 1.24 -16.90 15.58
CA ILE A 438 1.29 -18.35 15.58
C ILE A 438 2.45 -18.70 14.67
N ILE A 439 3.40 -19.47 15.20
CA ILE A 439 4.54 -19.92 14.42
C ILE A 439 4.21 -21.29 13.88
N LEU A 440 4.14 -21.38 12.55
CA LEU A 440 4.06 -22.64 11.83
C LEU A 440 5.48 -23.13 11.56
N ILE A 441 5.76 -24.38 11.88
CA ILE A 441 7.02 -25.05 11.55
C ILE A 441 6.72 -26.26 10.72
N ALA A 442 7.36 -26.41 9.56
CA ALA A 442 7.22 -27.56 8.70
C ALA A 442 8.58 -28.21 8.39
N THR A 443 8.61 -29.55 8.35
CA THR A 443 9.87 -30.32 8.29
C THR A 443 9.77 -31.49 7.33
N LYS A 444 10.91 -31.91 6.76
CA LYS A 444 11.03 -33.12 5.92
C LYS A 444 10.99 -34.43 6.71
N THR A 445 11.18 -34.39 8.03
CA THR A 445 11.18 -35.56 8.90
C THR A 445 9.80 -36.21 8.94
N ALA A 446 9.72 -37.50 8.56
CA ALA A 446 8.45 -38.23 8.52
C ALA A 446 7.85 -38.49 9.92
N THR A 447 8.70 -38.62 10.95
CA THR A 447 8.28 -38.88 12.32
C THR A 447 7.78 -37.60 12.99
N ARG A 448 6.52 -37.61 13.45
CA ARG A 448 5.96 -36.51 14.24
C ARG A 448 6.55 -36.52 15.65
N LEU A 449 7.06 -35.37 16.09
CA LEU A 449 7.55 -35.16 17.44
C LEU A 449 6.43 -34.61 18.33
N THR A 450 6.33 -35.10 19.55
CA THR A 450 5.42 -34.56 20.57
C THR A 450 6.04 -33.35 21.26
N GLY A 451 5.22 -32.57 21.97
CA GLY A 451 5.72 -31.48 22.82
C GLY A 451 6.79 -31.94 23.83
N SER A 452 6.65 -33.14 24.39
CA SER A 452 7.66 -33.74 25.27
C SER A 452 8.99 -34.05 24.56
N ASP A 453 8.93 -34.59 23.34
CA ASP A 453 10.14 -34.90 22.57
C ASP A 453 10.92 -33.62 22.26
N LEU A 454 10.20 -32.54 21.91
CA LEU A 454 10.80 -31.23 21.65
C LEU A 454 11.44 -30.62 22.90
N VAL A 455 10.82 -30.77 24.07
CA VAL A 455 11.40 -30.34 25.34
C VAL A 455 12.67 -31.11 25.67
N GLU A 456 12.70 -32.42 25.40
CA GLU A 456 13.90 -33.24 25.58
C GLU A 456 15.03 -32.83 24.63
N LYS A 457 14.72 -32.61 23.34
CA LYS A 457 15.68 -32.12 22.35
C LYS A 457 16.26 -30.74 22.67
N ALA A 458 15.52 -29.91 23.40
CA ALA A 458 16.03 -28.61 23.82
C ALA A 458 17.22 -28.72 24.79
N VAL A 459 17.39 -29.86 25.47
CA VAL A 459 18.49 -30.09 26.40
C VAL A 459 19.81 -30.14 25.64
N GLY A 460 20.74 -29.24 26.00
CA GLY A 460 22.08 -29.18 25.42
C GLY A 460 22.20 -28.23 24.22
N LEU A 461 21.10 -27.72 23.69
CA LEU A 461 21.12 -26.67 22.66
C LEU A 461 21.39 -25.28 23.26
N PRO A 462 21.97 -24.36 22.48
CA PRO A 462 21.98 -22.94 22.84
C PRO A 462 20.58 -22.46 23.20
N ARG A 463 20.45 -21.76 24.33
CA ARG A 463 19.15 -21.30 24.87
C ARG A 463 18.12 -22.41 25.14
N GLY A 464 18.58 -23.63 25.42
CA GLY A 464 17.73 -24.81 25.64
C GLY A 464 16.59 -24.61 26.65
N SER A 465 16.79 -23.85 27.73
CA SER A 465 15.72 -23.56 28.70
C SER A 465 14.58 -22.71 28.10
N THR A 466 14.92 -21.74 27.25
CA THR A 466 13.94 -20.92 26.53
C THR A 466 13.24 -21.75 25.46
N LEU A 467 13.98 -22.53 24.67
CA LEU A 467 13.42 -23.43 23.66
C LEU A 467 12.47 -24.46 24.28
N ALA A 468 12.84 -25.07 25.40
CA ALA A 468 11.97 -25.98 26.14
C ALA A 468 10.67 -25.29 26.59
N SER A 469 10.74 -24.02 27.03
CA SER A 469 9.53 -23.27 27.41
C SER A 469 8.61 -22.98 26.23
N TYR A 470 9.18 -22.76 25.04
CA TYR A 470 8.41 -22.52 23.82
C TYR A 470 7.88 -23.82 23.22
N ALA A 471 8.61 -24.92 23.32
CA ALA A 471 8.16 -26.24 22.90
C ALA A 471 6.85 -26.66 23.60
N GLN A 472 6.67 -26.26 24.86
CA GLN A 472 5.42 -26.48 25.62
C GLN A 472 4.21 -25.71 25.08
N THR A 473 4.41 -24.77 24.15
CA THR A 473 3.33 -24.03 23.49
C THR A 473 2.81 -24.71 22.22
N LEU A 474 3.35 -25.88 21.87
CA LEU A 474 2.87 -26.68 20.77
C LEU A 474 1.37 -26.94 20.91
N PHE A 475 0.64 -26.67 19.83
CA PHE A 475 -0.76 -26.98 19.71
C PHE A 475 -0.94 -28.37 19.08
N GLU A 476 -1.45 -29.31 19.88
CA GLU A 476 -1.70 -30.69 19.47
C GLU A 476 -3.22 -30.91 19.35
N SER A 477 -3.72 -31.09 18.13
CA SER A 477 -5.11 -31.47 17.84
C SER A 477 -5.15 -32.46 16.68
N GLU A 478 -5.86 -33.57 16.86
CA GLU A 478 -6.13 -34.54 15.77
C GLU A 478 -7.17 -33.98 14.80
N GLY A 479 -7.08 -34.35 13.51
CA GLY A 479 -8.01 -33.91 12.46
C GLY A 479 -8.02 -32.40 12.16
N PHE A 480 -7.05 -31.67 12.72
CA PHE A 480 -6.95 -30.23 12.59
C PHE A 480 -6.61 -29.85 11.15
N ALA A 481 -7.51 -29.11 10.49
CA ALA A 481 -7.43 -28.65 9.10
C ALA A 481 -7.70 -29.68 7.98
N GLU A 482 -8.26 -30.87 8.25
CA GLU A 482 -8.59 -31.85 7.20
C GLU A 482 -9.56 -31.32 6.13
N ASP A 483 -10.46 -30.42 6.50
CA ASP A 483 -11.45 -29.79 5.60
C ASP A 483 -10.99 -28.41 5.07
N ALA A 484 -9.79 -27.95 5.42
CA ALA A 484 -9.33 -26.60 5.06
C ALA A 484 -9.06 -26.45 3.56
N LEU A 485 -9.07 -25.24 3.02
CA LEU A 485 -8.75 -25.04 1.61
C LEU A 485 -7.23 -25.22 1.36
N VAL A 486 -6.85 -25.91 0.28
CA VAL A 486 -5.47 -25.82 -0.23
C VAL A 486 -5.35 -24.55 -1.07
N LEU A 487 -4.43 -23.66 -0.69
CA LEU A 487 -4.16 -22.42 -1.39
C LEU A 487 -3.32 -22.74 -2.62
N THR A 488 -3.78 -22.33 -3.79
CA THR A 488 -3.05 -22.48 -5.06
C THR A 488 -2.93 -21.12 -5.72
N ASP A 489 -2.01 -20.98 -6.67
CA ASP A 489 -1.90 -19.76 -7.48
C ASP A 489 -3.22 -19.38 -8.17
N ASP A 490 -3.97 -20.39 -8.63
CA ASP A 490 -5.27 -20.21 -9.27
C ASP A 490 -6.37 -19.84 -8.27
N TYR A 491 -6.25 -20.26 -7.01
CA TYR A 491 -7.28 -20.04 -5.99
C TYR A 491 -6.69 -19.92 -4.57
N ALA A 492 -6.43 -18.68 -4.16
CA ALA A 492 -6.00 -18.32 -2.81
C ALA A 492 -6.75 -17.07 -2.30
N PRO A 493 -8.02 -17.22 -1.84
CA PRO A 493 -8.83 -16.09 -1.36
C PRO A 493 -8.40 -15.62 0.05
N ALA A 494 -7.11 -15.32 0.24
CA ALA A 494 -6.50 -15.06 1.54
C ALA A 494 -7.23 -13.98 2.36
N THR A 495 -7.67 -12.90 1.71
CA THR A 495 -8.43 -11.82 2.36
C THR A 495 -9.79 -12.27 2.90
N ALA A 496 -10.45 -13.23 2.24
CA ALA A 496 -11.75 -13.74 2.69
C ALA A 496 -11.59 -14.68 3.89
N LEU A 497 -10.51 -15.47 3.90
CA LEU A 497 -10.19 -16.43 4.97
C LEU A 497 -9.61 -15.76 6.23
N LEU A 498 -9.03 -14.56 6.11
CA LEU A 498 -8.45 -13.83 7.24
C LEU A 498 -9.47 -13.56 8.35
N ASN A 499 -10.70 -13.22 7.95
CA ASN A 499 -11.83 -13.09 8.84
C ASN A 499 -13.13 -13.33 8.04
N PRO A 500 -13.67 -14.55 8.00
CA PRO A 500 -14.82 -14.88 7.15
C PRO A 500 -16.11 -14.18 7.59
N VAL A 501 -16.19 -13.73 8.85
CA VAL A 501 -17.35 -13.03 9.41
C VAL A 501 -17.28 -11.52 9.21
N THR A 502 -16.15 -10.87 9.54
CA THR A 502 -16.02 -9.40 9.43
C THR A 502 -15.28 -8.94 8.17
N GLN A 503 -14.50 -9.83 7.55
CA GLN A 503 -13.61 -9.58 6.41
C GLN A 503 -12.60 -8.45 6.63
N ALA A 504 -12.31 -8.13 7.89
CA ALA A 504 -11.31 -7.15 8.29
C ALA A 504 -10.04 -7.82 8.87
N PRO A 505 -8.86 -7.20 8.67
CA PRO A 505 -7.66 -7.39 9.48
C PRO A 505 -7.90 -7.34 10.98
N TYR A 506 -6.96 -7.88 11.75
CA TYR A 506 -7.03 -7.84 13.21
C TYR A 506 -6.69 -6.46 13.77
N GLU A 507 -7.57 -5.90 14.62
CA GLU A 507 -7.33 -4.64 15.34
C GLU A 507 -6.39 -4.88 16.54
N GLY A 508 -5.23 -4.21 16.55
CA GLY A 508 -4.26 -4.36 17.65
C GLY A 508 -3.00 -3.48 17.63
N GLY A 509 -2.99 -2.36 16.89
CA GLY A 509 -1.88 -1.41 16.89
C GLY A 509 -2.34 -0.01 17.35
N GLU A 510 -1.61 0.60 18.30
CA GLU A 510 -1.85 1.97 18.74
C GLU A 510 -1.68 2.98 17.60
N GLU A 511 -2.66 3.87 17.48
CA GLU A 511 -2.77 4.93 16.47
C GLU A 511 -1.75 6.05 16.67
N ALA A 512 -1.20 6.56 15.56
CA ALA A 512 -0.59 7.90 15.53
C ALA A 512 -0.82 8.56 14.16
N ILE A 513 -1.49 9.71 14.16
CA ILE A 513 -1.79 10.54 12.99
C ILE A 513 -0.87 11.77 13.01
N PHE A 514 0.15 11.92 12.13
CA PHE A 514 0.83 13.24 11.94
C PHE A 514 1.41 13.52 10.54
N ASP A 515 1.71 14.80 10.33
CA ASP A 515 1.80 15.61 9.11
C ASP A 515 3.20 15.65 8.44
N SER A 516 3.28 16.03 7.16
CA SER A 516 4.50 15.94 6.32
C SER A 516 5.13 17.28 5.96
N SER A 517 6.44 17.40 6.14
CA SER A 517 7.29 18.52 5.73
C SER A 517 8.02 18.24 4.40
N SER A 518 7.36 18.53 3.26
CA SER A 518 8.08 18.80 1.99
C SER A 518 7.20 19.60 1.02
N HIS A 519 7.82 20.55 0.32
CA HIS A 519 7.13 21.68 -0.28
C HIS A 519 6.41 21.33 -1.60
N PRO A 520 5.06 21.42 -1.67
CA PRO A 520 4.24 21.02 -2.83
C PRO A 520 4.43 21.89 -4.09
N PHE A 521 5.23 22.95 -4.00
CA PHE A 521 5.33 24.01 -5.01
C PHE A 521 6.21 23.64 -6.22
N ILE A 522 7.21 22.77 -6.04
CA ILE A 522 8.11 22.34 -7.12
C ILE A 522 7.33 21.48 -8.14
N ILE A 523 6.38 20.67 -7.66
CA ILE A 523 5.62 19.68 -8.46
C ILE A 523 4.55 20.35 -9.32
N ALA A 524 3.85 21.35 -8.76
CA ALA A 524 2.94 22.18 -9.54
C ALA A 524 3.69 22.89 -10.69
N GLY A 525 4.93 23.33 -10.47
CA GLY A 525 5.78 23.90 -11.51
C GLY A 525 6.13 22.91 -12.62
N VAL A 526 6.44 21.65 -12.29
CA VAL A 526 6.73 20.58 -13.25
C VAL A 526 5.52 20.27 -14.13
N TRP A 527 4.34 20.09 -13.54
CA TRP A 527 3.11 19.87 -14.31
C TRP A 527 2.79 21.02 -15.24
N VAL A 528 2.90 22.27 -14.76
CA VAL A 528 2.71 23.46 -15.58
C VAL A 528 3.71 23.49 -16.73
N ALA A 529 4.99 23.21 -16.48
CA ALA A 529 6.01 23.16 -17.53
C ALA A 529 5.73 22.07 -18.56
N VAL A 530 5.32 20.87 -18.14
CA VAL A 530 4.96 19.76 -19.03
C VAL A 530 3.74 20.11 -19.87
N PHE A 531 2.65 20.58 -19.25
CA PHE A 531 1.44 20.96 -19.98
C PHE A 531 1.63 22.17 -20.89
N VAL A 532 2.47 23.14 -20.52
CA VAL A 532 2.87 24.26 -21.38
C VAL A 532 3.76 23.79 -22.53
N SER A 533 4.64 22.81 -22.30
CA SER A 533 5.47 22.23 -23.35
C SER A 533 4.64 21.42 -24.34
N VAL A 534 3.67 20.63 -23.87
CA VAL A 534 2.70 19.90 -24.71
C VAL A 534 1.81 20.87 -25.48
N TYR A 535 1.32 21.93 -24.82
CA TYR A 535 0.60 23.05 -25.45
C TYR A 535 1.42 23.63 -26.60
N TRP A 536 2.71 23.90 -26.37
CA TRP A 536 3.58 24.55 -27.32
C TRP A 536 3.94 23.63 -28.50
N LEU A 537 4.28 22.36 -28.22
CA LEU A 537 4.57 21.36 -29.25
C LEU A 537 3.36 21.17 -30.19
N TYR A 538 2.17 21.03 -29.61
CA TYR A 538 0.94 20.85 -30.38
C TYR A 538 0.59 22.10 -31.22
N ALA A 539 0.84 23.31 -30.69
CA ALA A 539 0.65 24.56 -31.41
C ALA A 539 1.66 24.76 -32.57
N VAL A 540 2.89 24.26 -32.42
CA VAL A 540 3.93 24.31 -33.46
C VAL A 540 3.63 23.33 -34.59
N VAL A 541 3.17 22.11 -34.27
CA VAL A 541 2.81 21.09 -35.27
C VAL A 541 1.63 21.56 -36.15
N GLN A 542 0.64 22.26 -35.59
CA GLN A 542 -0.50 22.80 -36.37
C GLN A 542 -0.18 24.06 -37.19
N LYS A 543 0.96 24.72 -37.01
CA LYS A 543 1.38 25.84 -37.87
C LYS A 543 2.14 25.38 -39.12
N ARG A 544 2.49 24.10 -39.22
CA ARG A 544 3.27 23.52 -40.33
C ARG A 544 2.46 22.58 -41.23
N GLY A 545 1.18 22.34 -40.94
CA GLY A 545 0.22 21.67 -41.82
C GLY A 545 -0.99 22.56 -42.02
#